data_AF-A0A0C1HKX3-F1
#
_entry.id   AF-A0A0C1HKX3-F1
#
_cell.length_a   1.000
_cell.length_b   1.000
_cell.length_c   1.000
_cell.angle_alpha   90.00
_cell.angle_beta   90.00
_cell.angle_gamma   90.00
#
_symmetry.space_group_name_H-M   'P 1'
#
loop_
_entity.id
_entity.type
_entity.pdbx_description
1 polymer ?
#
loop_
_entity_poly.entity_id
_entity_poly.type
_entity_poly.pdbx_seq_one_letter_code
_entity_poly.pdbx_strand_id
1 'polypeptide(L)'
;MIGIFLSALAALFILFTPFTPVNLPNENLLGCLLLIIGTAFFVLFCLTIAGSLIPLQKAAQNSTPYLLSLFKRDKYLLGIYSWIVLFALLSYMLALDTLWLNYLQKSHRLALWVFSIGITLDIYYTLLKRLITYLNPLDQVLLFTQIAKESIQNDKKSELCEAVEALTETALISTHHMNPTLCNQALQAMPDIIRNFLSSSKRIAQIAADTRDKNSDIHDHTSYILYYIYERISLINEKALAKKLVQVAATLVAVWGKIVLHCAKFDLTLVNYPLHLLSCHAKAAINQGLPDIGVKASLTLLEISRTILEEIDYTSLNLKDPFFSLTNGLEEITQSTFLQDKSINLKILMQPFQDLKGLFNNPKLAAHRDTSLIIKNIDRVLGEYEALELVMKTIPPLPDLPEEKSKI
;
A
#
# COMPACT_ATOMS: atom_id res chain seq x y z
N MET A 1 -4.34 -22.56 17.97
CA MET A 1 -3.77 -23.91 18.13
C MET A 1 -3.66 -24.35 19.59
N ILE A 2 -4.01 -23.49 20.56
CA ILE A 2 -4.06 -23.89 21.98
C ILE A 2 -5.29 -24.78 22.23
N GLY A 3 -6.40 -24.55 21.51
CA GLY A 3 -7.63 -25.32 21.63
C GLY A 3 -7.46 -26.78 21.19
N ILE A 4 -6.85 -27.01 20.02
CA ILE A 4 -6.55 -28.36 19.51
C ILE A 4 -5.59 -29.10 20.44
N PHE A 5 -4.56 -28.43 20.96
CA PHE A 5 -3.57 -29.06 21.83
C PHE A 5 -4.18 -29.53 23.15
N LEU A 6 -4.95 -28.66 23.81
CA LEU A 6 -5.63 -29.00 25.06
C LEU A 6 -6.72 -30.05 24.85
N SER A 7 -7.47 -29.98 23.75
CA SER A 7 -8.50 -30.99 23.45
C SER A 7 -7.93 -32.34 23.06
N ALA A 8 -6.79 -32.38 22.37
CA ALA A 8 -6.08 -33.61 22.05
C ALA A 8 -5.54 -34.30 23.31
N LEU A 9 -4.95 -33.54 24.23
CA LEU A 9 -4.51 -34.05 25.53
C LEU A 9 -5.69 -34.59 26.36
N ALA A 10 -6.80 -33.86 26.40
CA ALA A 10 -8.01 -34.31 27.09
C ALA A 10 -8.62 -35.57 26.43
N ALA A 11 -8.68 -35.63 25.11
CA ALA A 11 -9.17 -36.79 24.37
C ALA A 11 -8.28 -38.03 24.58
N LEU A 12 -6.95 -37.87 24.55
CA LEU A 12 -6.00 -38.94 24.86
C LEU A 12 -6.17 -39.43 26.30
N PHE A 13 -6.29 -38.51 27.26
CA PHE A 13 -6.55 -38.87 28.64
C PHE A 13 -7.85 -39.69 28.76
N ILE A 14 -8.95 -39.26 28.13
CA ILE A 14 -10.24 -39.97 28.13
C ILE A 14 -10.15 -41.38 27.52
N LEU A 15 -9.29 -41.59 26.51
CA LEU A 15 -9.10 -42.89 25.88
C LEU A 15 -8.25 -43.85 26.71
N PHE A 16 -7.22 -43.34 27.41
CA PHE A 16 -6.24 -44.16 28.14
C PHE A 16 -6.53 -44.31 29.65
N THR A 17 -7.38 -43.47 30.23
CA THR A 17 -7.90 -43.68 31.60
C THR A 17 -9.32 -44.23 31.55
N PRO A 18 -9.55 -45.50 31.93
CA PRO A 18 -10.91 -46.04 31.99
C PRO A 18 -11.67 -45.32 33.11
N PHE A 19 -12.54 -44.39 32.75
CA PHE A 19 -13.52 -43.84 33.68
C PHE A 19 -14.36 -45.00 34.22
N THR A 20 -14.24 -45.30 35.51
CA THR A 20 -15.10 -46.26 36.19
C THR A 20 -16.58 -45.86 35.99
N PRO A 21 -17.50 -46.82 35.77
CA PRO A 21 -18.89 -46.55 35.39
C PRO A 21 -19.69 -45.69 36.38
N VAL A 22 -19.16 -45.45 37.58
CA VAL A 22 -19.76 -44.66 38.66
C VAL A 22 -19.63 -43.13 38.44
N ASN A 23 -18.71 -42.65 37.59
CA ASN A 23 -18.38 -41.22 37.49
C ASN A 23 -18.73 -40.55 36.14
N LEU A 24 -19.40 -41.26 35.22
CA LEU A 24 -19.87 -40.67 33.97
C LEU A 24 -21.28 -40.09 34.15
N PRO A 25 -21.59 -38.89 33.62
CA PRO A 25 -22.94 -38.36 33.62
C PRO A 25 -23.91 -39.37 33.00
N ASN A 26 -25.14 -39.41 33.51
CA ASN A 26 -26.25 -40.19 32.93
C ASN A 26 -26.24 -40.06 31.40
N GLU A 27 -26.35 -41.17 30.65
CA GLU A 27 -26.25 -41.17 29.18
C GLU A 27 -27.21 -40.16 28.54
N ASN A 28 -28.40 -40.02 29.13
CA ASN A 28 -29.39 -39.04 28.71
C ASN A 28 -28.90 -37.59 28.92
N LEU A 29 -28.23 -37.33 30.04
CA LEU A 29 -27.66 -36.01 30.33
C LEU A 29 -26.49 -35.70 29.40
N LEU A 30 -25.64 -36.69 29.11
CA LEU A 30 -24.56 -36.53 28.14
C LEU A 30 -25.10 -36.24 26.74
N GLY A 31 -26.05 -37.04 26.25
CA GLY A 31 -26.69 -36.81 24.95
C GLY A 31 -27.33 -35.42 24.85
N CYS A 32 -28.05 -34.98 25.89
CA CYS A 32 -28.60 -33.63 25.96
C CYS A 32 -27.51 -32.53 25.94
N LEU A 33 -26.39 -32.70 26.65
CA LEU A 33 -25.28 -31.74 26.61
C LEU A 33 -24.65 -31.63 25.23
N LEU A 34 -24.43 -32.77 24.54
CA LEU A 34 -23.91 -32.79 23.17
C LEU A 34 -24.84 -32.02 22.21
N LEU A 35 -26.17 -32.18 22.35
CA LEU A 35 -27.17 -31.44 21.57
C LEU A 35 -27.16 -29.94 21.88
N ILE A 36 -27.19 -29.58 23.17
CA ILE A 36 -27.27 -28.18 23.61
C ILE A 36 -26.02 -27.42 23.18
N ILE A 37 -24.84 -28.01 23.33
CA ILE A 37 -23.58 -27.35 22.97
C ILE A 37 -23.46 -27.26 21.45
N GLY A 38 -23.81 -28.31 20.71
CA GLY A 38 -23.83 -28.29 19.24
C GLY A 38 -24.79 -27.22 18.68
N THR A 39 -26.01 -27.14 19.22
CA THR A 39 -26.99 -26.11 18.84
C THR A 39 -26.51 -24.71 19.21
N ALA A 40 -25.98 -24.52 20.42
CA ALA A 40 -25.47 -23.23 20.88
C ALA A 40 -24.34 -22.71 19.99
N PHE A 41 -23.37 -23.54 19.62
CA PHE A 41 -22.30 -23.14 18.70
C PHE A 41 -22.81 -22.77 17.31
N PHE A 42 -23.75 -23.56 16.78
CA PHE A 42 -24.35 -23.27 15.48
C PHE A 42 -25.15 -21.96 15.47
N VAL A 43 -25.96 -21.72 16.51
CA VAL A 43 -26.71 -20.48 16.69
C VAL A 43 -25.75 -19.29 16.86
N LEU A 44 -24.71 -19.44 17.70
CA LEU A 44 -23.69 -18.41 17.88
C LEU A 44 -23.00 -18.06 16.56
N PHE A 45 -22.66 -19.06 15.74
CA PHE A 45 -22.12 -18.86 14.41
C PHE A 45 -23.08 -18.06 13.50
N CYS A 46 -24.35 -18.48 13.41
CA CYS A 46 -25.36 -17.76 12.63
C CYS A 46 -25.53 -16.30 13.07
N LEU A 47 -25.57 -16.06 14.39
CA LEU A 47 -25.62 -14.71 14.96
C LEU A 47 -24.37 -13.89 14.65
N THR A 48 -23.18 -14.53 14.67
CA THR A 48 -21.92 -13.85 14.34
C THR A 48 -21.90 -13.41 12.89
N ILE A 49 -22.30 -14.28 11.96
CA ILE A 49 -22.35 -13.95 10.53
C ILE A 49 -23.40 -12.87 10.27
N ALA A 50 -24.63 -13.04 10.76
CA ALA A 50 -25.70 -12.05 10.60
C ALA A 50 -25.30 -10.69 11.20
N GLY A 51 -24.71 -10.70 12.40
CA GLY A 51 -24.22 -9.52 13.09
C GLY A 51 -23.03 -8.84 12.42
N SER A 52 -22.24 -9.58 11.62
CA SER A 52 -21.09 -9.02 10.89
C SER A 52 -21.46 -8.30 9.60
N LEU A 53 -22.62 -8.58 9.00
CA LEU A 53 -23.01 -8.03 7.69
C LEU A 53 -23.18 -6.51 7.71
N ILE A 54 -23.82 -5.97 8.77
CA ILE A 54 -24.04 -4.52 8.90
C ILE A 54 -22.69 -3.78 9.10
N PRO A 55 -21.84 -4.17 10.06
CA PRO A 55 -20.50 -3.61 10.18
C PRO A 55 -19.67 -3.71 8.90
N LEU A 56 -19.75 -4.85 8.19
CA LEU A 56 -19.01 -5.05 6.94
C LEU A 56 -19.50 -4.13 5.82
N GLN A 57 -20.81 -3.94 5.69
CA GLN A 57 -21.38 -3.01 4.72
C GLN A 57 -20.96 -1.57 5.03
N LYS A 58 -20.95 -1.19 6.31
CA LYS A 58 -20.46 0.13 6.75
C LYS A 58 -18.96 0.29 6.49
N ALA A 59 -18.16 -0.75 6.74
CA ALA A 59 -16.74 -0.75 6.45
C ALA A 59 -16.46 -0.61 4.94
N ALA A 60 -17.26 -1.27 4.09
CA ALA A 60 -17.17 -1.15 2.64
C ALA A 60 -17.51 0.26 2.15
N GLN A 61 -18.54 0.90 2.72
CA GLN A 61 -18.88 2.30 2.41
C GLN A 61 -17.80 3.28 2.85
N ASN A 62 -17.17 3.03 4.00
CA ASN A 62 -16.16 3.92 4.58
C ASN A 62 -14.74 3.70 4.04
N SER A 63 -14.48 2.61 3.32
CA SER A 63 -13.13 2.22 2.89
C SER A 63 -13.10 1.87 1.41
N THR A 64 -13.72 0.76 0.99
CA THR A 64 -13.87 0.41 -0.44
C THR A 64 -15.00 -0.60 -0.66
N PRO A 65 -15.82 -0.44 -1.72
CA PRO A 65 -16.81 -1.44 -2.14
C PRO A 65 -16.21 -2.81 -2.49
N TYR A 66 -14.93 -2.89 -2.89
CA TYR A 66 -14.24 -4.16 -3.19
C TYR A 66 -14.13 -5.09 -1.98
N LEU A 67 -14.27 -4.56 -0.76
CA LEU A 67 -14.26 -5.36 0.46
C LEU A 67 -15.35 -6.46 0.45
N LEU A 68 -16.54 -6.15 -0.08
CA LEU A 68 -17.67 -7.09 -0.11
C LEU A 68 -17.46 -8.20 -1.14
N SER A 69 -16.87 -7.89 -2.30
CA SER A 69 -16.55 -8.91 -3.30
C SER A 69 -15.44 -9.83 -2.81
N LEU A 70 -14.44 -9.28 -2.12
CA LEU A 70 -13.37 -10.04 -1.50
C LEU A 70 -13.89 -10.99 -0.41
N PHE A 71 -14.74 -10.49 0.48
CA PHE A 71 -15.36 -11.30 1.54
C PHE A 71 -16.16 -12.49 0.97
N LYS A 72 -16.89 -12.27 -0.13
CA LYS A 72 -17.67 -13.35 -0.80
C LYS A 72 -16.79 -14.39 -1.48
N ARG A 73 -15.61 -14.00 -1.99
CA ARG A 73 -14.69 -14.90 -2.72
C ARG A 73 -13.70 -15.63 -1.82
N ASP A 74 -13.78 -15.40 -0.51
CA ASP A 74 -12.83 -15.95 0.44
C ASP A 74 -13.03 -17.46 0.67
N LYS A 75 -12.15 -18.25 0.07
CA LYS A 75 -12.14 -19.72 0.19
C LYS A 75 -11.90 -20.21 1.62
N TYR A 76 -11.18 -19.45 2.44
CA TYR A 76 -10.92 -19.85 3.81
C TYR A 76 -12.17 -19.68 4.67
N LEU A 77 -12.93 -18.60 4.47
CA LEU A 77 -14.23 -18.43 5.13
C LEU A 77 -15.19 -19.54 4.74
N LEU A 78 -15.21 -19.94 3.46
CA LEU A 78 -16.00 -21.10 3.02
C LEU A 78 -15.60 -22.37 3.78
N GLY A 79 -14.30 -22.66 3.92
CA GLY A 79 -13.81 -23.81 4.69
C GLY A 79 -14.21 -23.76 6.17
N ILE A 80 -14.16 -22.58 6.78
CA ILE A 80 -14.62 -22.36 8.17
C ILE A 80 -16.12 -22.65 8.29
N TYR A 81 -16.93 -22.14 7.36
CA TYR A 81 -18.39 -22.35 7.36
C TYR A 81 -18.73 -23.83 7.23
N SER A 82 -18.06 -24.52 6.29
CA SER A 82 -18.22 -25.97 6.10
C SER A 82 -17.87 -26.76 7.37
N TRP A 83 -16.78 -26.40 8.06
CA TRP A 83 -16.40 -27.07 9.30
C TRP A 83 -17.41 -26.88 10.43
N ILE A 84 -17.92 -25.65 10.63
CA ILE A 84 -18.86 -25.37 11.72
C ILE A 84 -20.18 -26.14 11.51
N VAL A 85 -20.66 -26.23 10.27
CA VAL A 85 -21.83 -27.05 9.92
C VAL A 85 -21.54 -28.54 10.17
N LEU A 86 -20.36 -29.02 9.75
CA LEU A 86 -19.95 -30.41 9.98
C LEU A 86 -19.87 -30.74 11.47
N PHE A 87 -19.34 -29.83 12.29
CA PHE A 87 -19.26 -30.00 13.73
C PHE A 87 -20.65 -30.09 14.37
N ALA A 88 -21.60 -29.24 13.97
CA ALA A 88 -22.97 -29.32 14.46
C ALA A 88 -23.61 -30.67 14.12
N LEU A 89 -23.47 -31.12 12.86
CA LEU A 89 -23.94 -32.45 12.42
C LEU A 89 -23.29 -33.60 13.21
N LEU A 90 -21.99 -33.51 13.45
CA LEU A 90 -21.24 -34.49 14.24
C LEU A 90 -21.73 -34.52 15.69
N SER A 91 -22.01 -33.36 16.30
CA SER A 91 -22.59 -33.27 17.64
C SER A 91 -23.97 -33.91 17.71
N TYR A 92 -24.82 -33.70 16.69
CA TYR A 92 -26.13 -34.36 16.58
C TYR A 92 -26.01 -35.87 16.43
N MET A 93 -25.10 -36.35 15.57
CA MET A 93 -24.89 -37.78 15.36
C MET A 93 -24.40 -38.48 16.62
N LEU A 94 -23.44 -37.89 17.35
CA LEU A 94 -22.95 -38.45 18.62
C LEU A 94 -24.00 -38.41 19.72
N ALA A 95 -24.87 -37.39 19.73
CA ALA A 95 -26.00 -37.35 20.66
C ALA A 95 -27.03 -38.44 20.36
N LEU A 96 -27.41 -38.64 19.10
CA LEU A 96 -28.31 -39.72 18.68
C LEU A 96 -27.74 -41.10 19.02
N ASP A 97 -26.43 -41.30 18.80
CA ASP A 97 -25.76 -42.53 19.19
C ASP A 97 -25.80 -42.74 20.71
N THR A 98 -25.62 -41.68 21.49
CA THR A 98 -25.65 -41.77 22.96
C THR A 98 -27.06 -42.03 23.51
N LEU A 99 -28.09 -41.49 22.86
CA LEU A 99 -29.47 -41.61 23.35
C LEU A 99 -30.15 -42.91 22.92
N TRP A 100 -29.99 -43.32 21.65
CA TRP A 100 -30.86 -44.34 21.05
C TRP A 100 -30.10 -45.54 20.46
N LEU A 101 -28.95 -45.32 19.81
CA LEU A 101 -28.34 -46.37 18.97
C LEU A 101 -27.23 -47.17 19.68
N ASN A 102 -26.45 -46.51 20.54
CA ASN A 102 -25.36 -47.07 21.33
C ASN A 102 -24.35 -47.92 20.54
N TYR A 103 -24.01 -47.53 19.29
CA TYR A 103 -23.02 -48.22 18.46
C TYR A 103 -21.58 -48.03 18.94
N LEU A 104 -21.22 -46.83 19.39
CA LEU A 104 -19.85 -46.54 19.85
C LEU A 104 -19.68 -46.81 21.35
N GLN A 105 -18.45 -47.01 21.80
CA GLN A 105 -18.15 -46.99 23.23
C GLN A 105 -18.16 -45.55 23.76
N LYS A 106 -18.63 -45.36 25.00
CA LYS A 106 -18.78 -44.03 25.64
C LYS A 106 -17.49 -43.21 25.63
N SER A 107 -16.35 -43.84 25.94
CA SER A 107 -15.03 -43.20 25.95
C SER A 107 -14.65 -42.66 24.56
N HIS A 108 -14.88 -43.44 23.52
CA HIS A 108 -14.60 -43.07 22.14
C HIS A 108 -15.49 -41.91 21.67
N ARG A 109 -16.78 -41.93 21.99
CA ARG A 109 -17.70 -40.81 21.69
C ARG A 109 -17.25 -39.50 22.32
N LEU A 110 -16.96 -39.55 23.63
CA LEU A 110 -16.52 -38.38 24.40
C LEU A 110 -15.19 -37.85 23.89
N ALA A 111 -14.21 -38.73 23.66
CA ALA A 111 -12.90 -38.33 23.15
C ALA A 111 -13.00 -37.66 21.77
N LEU A 112 -13.76 -38.26 20.85
CA LEU A 112 -13.97 -37.70 19.52
C LEU A 112 -14.66 -36.34 19.57
N TRP A 113 -15.69 -36.19 20.41
CA TRP A 113 -16.41 -34.93 20.57
C TRP A 113 -15.54 -33.83 21.21
N VAL A 114 -14.81 -34.15 22.28
CA VAL A 114 -13.89 -33.20 22.95
C VAL A 114 -12.82 -32.73 21.97
N PHE A 115 -12.24 -33.64 21.20
CA PHE A 115 -11.27 -33.29 20.17
C PHE A 115 -11.87 -32.35 19.11
N SER A 116 -13.06 -32.67 18.59
CA SER A 116 -13.77 -31.83 17.63
C SER A 116 -14.12 -30.44 18.17
N ILE A 117 -14.47 -30.30 19.46
CA ILE A 117 -14.67 -28.99 20.09
C ILE A 117 -13.40 -28.14 20.05
N GLY A 118 -12.24 -28.71 20.37
CA GLY A 118 -11.00 -27.94 20.36
C GLY A 118 -10.64 -27.41 18.97
N ILE A 119 -10.90 -28.20 17.92
CA ILE A 119 -10.77 -27.74 16.52
C ILE A 119 -11.76 -26.61 16.25
N THR A 120 -13.03 -26.78 16.62
CA THR A 120 -14.08 -25.76 16.41
C THR A 120 -13.78 -24.45 17.14
N LEU A 121 -13.24 -24.49 18.36
CA LEU A 121 -12.82 -23.29 19.10
C LEU A 121 -11.69 -22.53 18.40
N ASP A 122 -10.64 -23.23 17.96
CA ASP A 122 -9.54 -22.61 17.22
C ASP A 122 -10.01 -22.03 15.87
N ILE A 123 -10.92 -22.73 15.17
CA ILE A 123 -11.53 -22.27 13.91
C ILE A 123 -12.42 -21.06 14.15
N TYR A 124 -13.24 -21.06 15.20
CA TYR A 124 -14.12 -19.95 15.54
C TYR A 124 -13.32 -18.71 15.98
N TYR A 125 -12.23 -18.88 16.73
CA TYR A 125 -11.30 -17.79 17.02
C TYR A 125 -10.69 -17.21 15.73
N THR A 126 -10.31 -18.07 14.79
CA THR A 126 -9.78 -17.65 13.48
C THR A 126 -10.82 -16.89 12.66
N LEU A 127 -12.09 -17.31 12.70
CA LEU A 127 -13.21 -16.60 12.10
C LEU A 127 -13.31 -15.17 12.64
N LEU A 128 -13.34 -15.03 13.98
CA LEU A 128 -13.44 -13.71 14.62
C LEU A 128 -12.25 -12.81 14.26
N LYS A 129 -11.02 -13.32 14.31
CA LYS A 129 -9.82 -12.57 13.92
C LYS A 129 -9.91 -12.08 12.47
N ARG A 130 -10.38 -12.94 11.56
CA ARG A 130 -10.53 -12.60 10.15
C ARG A 130 -11.63 -11.58 9.91
N LEU A 131 -12.77 -11.69 10.61
CA LEU A 131 -13.82 -10.67 10.58
C LEU A 131 -13.31 -9.31 11.06
N ILE A 132 -12.54 -9.27 12.15
CA ILE A 132 -11.92 -8.02 12.64
C ILE A 132 -11.00 -7.41 11.59
N THR A 133 -10.21 -8.23 10.89
CA THR A 133 -9.33 -7.79 9.80
C THR A 133 -10.12 -7.12 8.68
N TYR A 134 -11.30 -7.65 8.32
CA TYR A 134 -12.18 -7.02 7.33
C TYR A 134 -12.83 -5.73 7.84
N LEU A 135 -12.99 -5.54 9.15
CA LEU A 135 -13.64 -4.35 9.70
C LEU A 135 -12.67 -3.19 9.95
N ASN A 136 -11.38 -3.48 10.16
CA ASN A 136 -10.36 -2.47 10.39
C ASN A 136 -9.79 -1.94 9.06
N PRO A 137 -9.98 -0.65 8.72
CA PRO A 137 -9.52 -0.11 7.44
C PRO A 137 -7.99 -0.13 7.28
N LEU A 138 -7.21 -0.09 8.36
CA LEU A 138 -5.75 -0.19 8.29
C LEU A 138 -5.30 -1.61 7.94
N ASP A 139 -6.00 -2.62 8.48
CA ASP A 139 -5.74 -4.02 8.16
C ASP A 139 -6.20 -4.36 6.73
N GLN A 140 -7.25 -3.71 6.24
CA GLN A 140 -7.68 -3.82 4.84
C GLN A 140 -6.58 -3.36 3.87
N VAL A 141 -5.88 -2.26 4.17
CA VAL A 141 -4.74 -1.81 3.35
C VAL A 141 -3.65 -2.89 3.28
N LEU A 142 -3.33 -3.53 4.41
CA LEU A 142 -2.38 -4.64 4.44
C LEU A 142 -2.87 -5.84 3.63
N LEU A 143 -4.16 -6.16 3.72
CA LEU A 143 -4.80 -7.23 2.97
C LEU A 143 -4.70 -7.00 1.45
N PHE A 144 -5.05 -5.81 0.95
CA PHE A 144 -4.93 -5.48 -0.47
C PHE A 144 -3.47 -5.44 -0.94
N THR A 145 -2.55 -5.01 -0.09
CA THR A 145 -1.10 -5.06 -0.37
C THR A 145 -0.61 -6.49 -0.51
N GLN A 146 -1.09 -7.40 0.35
CA GLN A 146 -0.76 -8.82 0.26
C GLN A 146 -1.36 -9.46 -1.00
N ILE A 147 -2.62 -9.15 -1.32
CA ILE A 147 -3.27 -9.62 -2.56
C ILE A 147 -2.46 -9.16 -3.77
N ALA A 148 -2.09 -7.88 -3.85
CA ALA A 148 -1.27 -7.36 -4.94
C ALA A 148 0.06 -8.11 -5.07
N LYS A 149 0.73 -8.40 -3.95
CA LYS A 149 1.98 -9.18 -3.92
C LYS A 149 1.77 -10.62 -4.43
N GLU A 150 0.71 -11.30 -3.98
CA GLU A 150 0.38 -12.65 -4.42
C GLU A 150 -0.01 -12.67 -5.92
N SER A 151 -0.75 -11.66 -6.39
CA SER A 151 -1.12 -11.52 -7.79
C SER A 151 0.10 -11.29 -8.69
N ILE A 152 1.10 -10.52 -8.24
CA ILE A 152 2.38 -10.35 -8.95
C ILE A 152 3.16 -11.67 -9.04
N GLN A 153 3.18 -12.45 -7.95
CA GLN A 153 3.89 -13.74 -7.92
C GLN A 153 3.22 -14.80 -8.81
N ASN A 154 1.90 -14.73 -8.98
CA ASN A 154 1.12 -15.68 -9.75
C ASN A 154 0.73 -15.15 -11.17
N ASP A 155 1.32 -14.04 -11.62
CA ASP A 155 1.04 -13.35 -12.89
C ASP A 155 -0.45 -13.05 -13.16
N LYS A 156 -1.19 -12.72 -12.11
CA LYS A 156 -2.63 -12.40 -12.18
C LYS A 156 -2.86 -10.90 -12.28
N LYS A 157 -2.68 -10.35 -13.49
CA LYS A 157 -2.76 -8.90 -13.76
C LYS A 157 -4.10 -8.26 -13.36
N SER A 158 -5.23 -8.93 -13.61
CA SER A 158 -6.56 -8.40 -13.23
C SER A 158 -6.69 -8.21 -11.73
N GLU A 159 -6.25 -9.20 -10.93
CA GLU A 159 -6.31 -9.12 -9.46
C GLU A 159 -5.35 -8.06 -8.91
N LEU A 160 -4.19 -7.83 -9.57
CA LEU A 160 -3.29 -6.73 -9.25
C LEU A 160 -3.97 -5.37 -9.46
N CYS A 161 -4.60 -5.16 -10.62
CA CYS A 161 -5.30 -3.90 -10.90
C CYS A 161 -6.47 -3.67 -9.94
N GLU A 162 -7.23 -4.72 -9.59
CA GLU A 162 -8.29 -4.66 -8.57
C GLU A 162 -7.75 -4.27 -7.19
N ALA A 163 -6.60 -4.81 -6.78
CA ALA A 163 -5.98 -4.46 -5.51
C ALA A 163 -5.48 -3.01 -5.48
N VAL A 164 -4.89 -2.53 -6.59
CA VAL A 164 -4.49 -1.12 -6.75
C VAL A 164 -5.72 -0.22 -6.74
N GLU A 165 -6.82 -0.62 -7.38
CA GLU A 165 -8.07 0.16 -7.37
C GLU A 165 -8.64 0.26 -5.95
N ALA A 166 -8.70 -0.87 -5.22
CA ALA A 166 -9.18 -0.89 -3.85
C ALA A 166 -8.36 0.00 -2.90
N LEU A 167 -7.03 0.01 -3.05
CA LEU A 167 -6.15 0.93 -2.31
C LEU A 167 -6.39 2.39 -2.70
N THR A 168 -6.59 2.65 -3.99
CA THR A 168 -6.86 4.00 -4.51
C THR A 168 -8.18 4.53 -3.97
N GLU A 169 -9.26 3.74 -4.07
CA GLU A 169 -10.56 4.08 -3.49
C GLU A 169 -10.46 4.32 -1.99
N THR A 170 -9.73 3.48 -1.26
CA THR A 170 -9.49 3.67 0.18
C THR A 170 -8.81 5.01 0.46
N ALA A 171 -7.82 5.41 -0.35
CA ALA A 171 -7.17 6.71 -0.24
C ALA A 171 -8.11 7.89 -0.60
N LEU A 172 -8.96 7.73 -1.61
CA LEU A 172 -9.91 8.76 -2.06
C LEU A 172 -11.04 8.98 -1.05
N ILE A 173 -11.62 7.90 -0.53
CA ILE A 173 -12.68 7.94 0.48
C ILE A 173 -12.12 8.49 1.80
N SER A 174 -10.92 8.07 2.21
CA SER A 174 -10.26 8.64 3.41
C SER A 174 -9.91 10.13 3.24
N THR A 175 -9.54 10.56 2.04
CA THR A 175 -9.37 11.99 1.70
C THR A 175 -10.71 12.74 1.85
N HIS A 176 -11.82 12.16 1.40
CA HIS A 176 -13.15 12.75 1.55
C HIS A 176 -13.55 12.90 3.03
N HIS A 177 -13.26 11.89 3.86
CA HIS A 177 -13.52 11.89 5.30
C HIS A 177 -12.45 12.62 6.13
N MET A 178 -11.46 13.25 5.50
CA MET A 178 -10.35 13.96 6.17
C MET A 178 -9.59 13.07 7.17
N ASN A 179 -9.36 11.80 6.81
CA ASN A 179 -8.55 10.86 7.57
C ASN A 179 -7.18 10.67 6.90
N PRO A 180 -6.19 11.54 7.17
CA PRO A 180 -4.90 11.50 6.51
C PRO A 180 -4.10 10.24 6.84
N THR A 181 -4.31 9.63 8.02
CA THR A 181 -3.59 8.41 8.43
C THR A 181 -3.89 7.24 7.51
N LEU A 182 -5.18 6.96 7.26
CA LEU A 182 -5.59 5.88 6.36
C LEU A 182 -5.16 6.15 4.92
N CYS A 183 -5.30 7.40 4.46
CA CYS A 183 -4.85 7.82 3.13
C CYS A 183 -3.34 7.59 2.95
N ASN A 184 -2.53 8.01 3.93
CA ASN A 184 -1.08 7.84 3.91
C ASN A 184 -0.69 6.37 3.90
N GLN A 185 -1.37 5.52 4.67
CA GLN A 185 -1.05 4.08 4.69
C GLN A 185 -1.37 3.43 3.34
N ALA A 186 -2.52 3.75 2.73
CA ALA A 186 -2.86 3.26 1.39
C ALA A 186 -1.86 3.74 0.33
N LEU A 187 -1.44 5.01 0.39
CA LEU A 187 -0.42 5.57 -0.49
C LEU A 187 0.96 4.92 -0.32
N GLN A 188 1.36 4.65 0.91
CA GLN A 188 2.67 4.03 1.20
C GLN A 188 2.76 2.57 0.72
N ALA A 189 1.64 1.89 0.50
CA ALA A 189 1.61 0.56 -0.10
C ALA A 189 1.97 0.56 -1.59
N MET A 190 1.68 1.65 -2.32
CA MET A 190 1.87 1.69 -3.79
C MET A 190 3.34 1.54 -4.23
N PRO A 191 4.34 2.21 -3.61
CA PRO A 191 5.74 1.96 -3.91
C PRO A 191 6.18 0.51 -3.69
N ASP A 192 5.68 -0.14 -2.64
CA ASP A 192 6.01 -1.54 -2.36
C ASP A 192 5.45 -2.49 -3.42
N ILE A 193 4.23 -2.21 -3.92
CA ILE A 193 3.63 -2.94 -5.04
C ILE A 193 4.48 -2.76 -6.30
N ILE A 194 4.85 -1.52 -6.64
CA ILE A 194 5.73 -1.22 -7.79
C ILE A 194 7.07 -1.94 -7.66
N ARG A 195 7.71 -1.89 -6.49
CA ARG A 195 8.98 -2.59 -6.24
C ARG A 195 8.83 -4.10 -6.48
N ASN A 196 7.79 -4.72 -5.93
CA ASN A 196 7.54 -6.14 -6.08
C ASN A 196 7.28 -6.49 -7.55
N PHE A 197 6.49 -5.67 -8.26
CA PHE A 197 6.20 -5.84 -9.68
C PHE A 197 7.46 -5.77 -10.53
N LEU A 198 8.25 -4.69 -10.42
CA LEU A 198 9.51 -4.53 -11.14
C LEU A 198 10.48 -5.68 -10.85
N SER A 199 10.58 -6.12 -9.59
CA SER A 199 11.45 -7.24 -9.22
C SER A 199 11.00 -8.57 -9.86
N SER A 200 9.69 -8.77 -10.02
CA SER A 200 9.12 -9.95 -10.69
C SER A 200 9.35 -9.87 -12.19
N SER A 201 9.07 -8.72 -12.81
CA SER A 201 9.30 -8.48 -14.24
C SER A 201 10.76 -8.67 -14.64
N LYS A 202 11.72 -8.28 -13.78
CA LYS A 202 13.16 -8.47 -14.02
C LYS A 202 13.52 -9.95 -14.10
N ARG A 203 12.97 -10.75 -13.19
CA ARG A 203 13.18 -12.21 -13.16
C ARG A 203 12.60 -12.87 -14.40
N ILE A 204 11.38 -12.48 -14.79
CA ILE A 204 10.72 -13.01 -15.98
C ILE A 204 11.51 -12.66 -17.24
N ALA A 205 11.98 -11.42 -17.39
CA ALA A 205 12.81 -10.99 -18.51
C ALA A 205 14.15 -11.75 -18.58
N GLN A 206 14.78 -12.04 -17.44
CA GLN A 206 16.00 -12.86 -17.39
C GLN A 206 15.76 -14.31 -17.83
N ILE A 207 14.64 -14.91 -17.43
CA ILE A 207 14.26 -16.28 -17.83
C ILE A 207 13.89 -16.32 -19.33
N ALA A 208 13.20 -15.29 -19.83
CA ALA A 208 12.84 -15.19 -21.24
C ALA A 208 14.05 -14.95 -22.15
N ALA A 209 15.11 -14.30 -21.69
CA ALA A 209 16.34 -14.11 -22.48
C ALA A 209 17.03 -15.44 -22.85
N ASP A 210 16.81 -16.51 -22.06
CA ASP A 210 17.32 -17.86 -22.35
C ASP A 210 16.50 -18.61 -23.42
N THR A 211 15.27 -18.16 -23.69
CA THR A 211 14.39 -18.72 -24.72
C THR A 211 14.10 -17.64 -25.77
N ARG A 212 14.71 -17.71 -26.96
CA ARG A 212 14.73 -16.70 -28.06
C ARG A 212 13.38 -16.08 -28.54
N ASP A 213 12.53 -15.59 -27.66
CA ASP A 213 11.22 -15.05 -28.00
C ASP A 213 10.84 -13.85 -27.10
N LYS A 214 10.53 -12.72 -27.77
CA LYS A 214 9.77 -11.53 -27.32
C LYS A 214 10.24 -10.73 -26.09
N ASN A 215 11.33 -9.97 -26.26
CA ASN A 215 11.67 -8.87 -25.33
C ASN A 215 10.77 -7.61 -25.50
N SER A 216 10.08 -7.43 -26.63
CA SER A 216 9.27 -6.23 -26.89
C SER A 216 7.94 -6.21 -26.12
N ASP A 217 7.28 -7.36 -25.96
CA ASP A 217 5.96 -7.47 -25.30
C ASP A 217 6.05 -7.20 -23.78
N ILE A 218 7.17 -7.60 -23.16
CA ILE A 218 7.40 -7.48 -21.71
C ILE A 218 7.61 -6.01 -21.30
N HIS A 219 8.28 -5.21 -22.15
CA HIS A 219 8.55 -3.81 -21.84
C HIS A 219 7.28 -2.95 -21.95
N ASP A 220 6.45 -3.18 -22.96
CA ASP A 220 5.17 -2.47 -23.13
C ASP A 220 4.19 -2.81 -21.99
N HIS A 221 4.17 -4.08 -21.55
CA HIS A 221 3.37 -4.49 -20.40
C HIS A 221 3.81 -3.88 -19.08
N THR A 222 5.13 -3.77 -18.86
CA THR A 222 5.69 -3.15 -17.66
C THR A 222 5.33 -1.67 -17.61
N SER A 223 5.50 -0.96 -18.74
CA SER A 223 5.13 0.45 -18.86
C SER A 223 3.64 0.70 -18.61
N TYR A 224 2.74 -0.17 -19.13
CA TYR A 224 1.30 -0.03 -18.93
C TYR A 224 0.88 -0.13 -17.45
N ILE A 225 1.36 -1.15 -16.72
CA ILE A 225 1.00 -1.34 -15.31
C ILE A 225 1.56 -0.20 -14.44
N LEU A 226 2.79 0.24 -14.71
CA LEU A 226 3.36 1.39 -14.02
C LEU A 226 2.54 2.66 -14.27
N TYR A 227 2.22 2.93 -15.54
CA TYR A 227 1.39 4.08 -15.91
C TYR A 227 0.03 4.04 -15.20
N TYR A 228 -0.62 2.89 -15.15
CA TYR A 228 -1.88 2.72 -14.42
C TYR A 228 -1.76 3.11 -12.95
N ILE A 229 -0.72 2.61 -12.26
CA ILE A 229 -0.50 2.94 -10.83
C ILE A 229 -0.18 4.44 -10.68
N TYR A 230 0.59 5.03 -11.59
CA TYR A 230 0.93 6.45 -11.57
C TYR A 230 -0.29 7.36 -11.72
N GLU A 231 -1.21 7.01 -12.61
CA GLU A 231 -2.47 7.72 -12.79
C GLU A 231 -3.30 7.68 -11.50
N ARG A 232 -3.37 6.52 -10.83
CA ARG A 232 -4.08 6.37 -9.55
C ARG A 232 -3.48 7.22 -8.43
N ILE A 233 -2.15 7.25 -8.31
CA ILE A 233 -1.46 8.11 -7.33
C ILE A 233 -1.72 9.60 -7.63
N SER A 234 -1.71 9.97 -8.92
CA SER A 234 -1.96 11.35 -9.36
C SER A 234 -3.39 11.79 -9.04
N LEU A 235 -4.38 10.91 -9.22
CA LEU A 235 -5.78 11.16 -8.84
C LEU A 235 -5.92 11.43 -7.33
N ILE A 236 -5.20 10.68 -6.48
CA ILE A 236 -5.17 10.92 -5.04
C ILE A 236 -4.58 12.30 -4.73
N ASN A 237 -3.49 12.69 -5.42
CA ASN A 237 -2.87 14.00 -5.24
C ASN A 237 -3.84 15.15 -5.54
N GLU A 238 -4.53 15.09 -6.67
CA GLU A 238 -5.51 16.12 -7.05
C GLU A 238 -6.59 16.31 -5.97
N LYS A 239 -7.13 15.22 -5.44
CA LYS A 239 -8.15 15.27 -4.39
C LYS A 239 -7.59 15.74 -3.05
N ALA A 240 -6.37 15.33 -2.70
CA ALA A 240 -5.70 15.76 -1.46
C ALA A 240 -5.39 17.26 -1.47
N LEU A 241 -4.91 17.78 -2.61
CA LEU A 241 -4.65 19.21 -2.80
C LEU A 241 -5.95 20.03 -2.76
N ALA A 242 -7.00 19.60 -3.46
CA ALA A 242 -8.31 20.26 -3.42
C ALA A 242 -8.90 20.37 -2.00
N LYS A 243 -8.56 19.42 -1.11
CA LYS A 243 -8.94 19.41 0.30
C LYS A 243 -7.89 20.01 1.24
N LYS A 244 -6.78 20.55 0.71
CA LYS A 244 -5.63 21.11 1.44
C LYS A 244 -5.05 20.17 2.51
N LEU A 245 -5.02 18.86 2.23
CA LEU A 245 -4.43 17.86 3.13
C LEU A 245 -2.90 17.86 3.03
N VAL A 246 -2.24 18.79 3.73
CA VAL A 246 -0.79 19.01 3.68
C VAL A 246 0.01 17.73 3.97
N GLN A 247 -0.40 16.96 4.99
CA GLN A 247 0.29 15.72 5.37
C GLN A 247 0.23 14.66 4.26
N VAL A 248 -0.87 14.60 3.51
CA VAL A 248 -1.04 13.66 2.40
C VAL A 248 -0.19 14.10 1.21
N ALA A 249 -0.21 15.39 0.86
CA ALA A 249 0.66 15.95 -0.18
C ALA A 249 2.15 15.73 0.13
N ALA A 250 2.55 15.90 1.39
CA ALA A 250 3.93 15.63 1.82
C ALA A 250 4.29 14.14 1.73
N THR A 251 3.34 13.23 1.97
CA THR A 251 3.53 11.80 1.81
C THR A 251 3.64 11.41 0.33
N LEU A 252 2.86 12.04 -0.54
CA LEU A 252 2.91 11.85 -1.99
C LEU A 252 4.29 12.18 -2.57
N VAL A 253 4.92 13.29 -2.12
CA VAL A 253 6.31 13.62 -2.50
C VAL A 253 7.27 12.47 -2.15
N ALA A 254 7.16 11.91 -0.95
CA ALA A 254 8.01 10.79 -0.53
C ALA A 254 7.70 9.49 -1.29
N VAL A 255 6.42 9.23 -1.60
CA VAL A 255 5.97 8.09 -2.41
C VAL A 255 6.57 8.16 -3.81
N TRP A 256 6.48 9.31 -4.47
CA TRP A 256 7.10 9.52 -5.78
C TRP A 256 8.62 9.34 -5.73
N GLY A 257 9.29 9.87 -4.70
CA GLY A 257 10.73 9.65 -4.52
C GLY A 257 11.10 8.17 -4.43
N LYS A 258 10.35 7.38 -3.66
CA LYS A 258 10.56 5.92 -3.59
C LYS A 258 10.31 5.23 -4.93
N ILE A 259 9.25 5.61 -5.64
CA ILE A 259 8.92 5.07 -6.97
C ILE A 259 10.06 5.32 -7.95
N VAL A 260 10.57 6.56 -8.00
CA VAL A 260 11.69 6.93 -8.86
C VAL A 260 12.90 6.05 -8.58
N LEU A 261 13.26 5.86 -7.31
CA LEU A 261 14.39 5.01 -6.93
C LEU A 261 14.17 3.52 -7.29
N HIS A 262 12.94 3.02 -7.14
CA HIS A 262 12.60 1.65 -7.55
C HIS A 262 12.70 1.48 -9.07
N CYS A 263 12.25 2.47 -9.84
CA CYS A 263 12.41 2.49 -11.30
C CYS A 263 13.88 2.53 -11.67
N ALA A 264 14.67 3.43 -11.07
CA ALA A 264 16.08 3.60 -11.36
C ALA A 264 16.89 2.32 -11.12
N LYS A 265 16.59 1.57 -10.05
CA LYS A 265 17.20 0.26 -9.73
C LYS A 265 16.82 -0.85 -10.72
N PHE A 266 15.69 -0.71 -11.42
CA PHE A 266 15.24 -1.65 -12.44
C PHE A 266 15.83 -1.29 -13.80
N ASP A 267 15.50 -0.09 -14.29
CA ASP A 267 15.95 0.51 -15.55
C ASP A 267 15.86 2.03 -15.43
N LEU A 268 16.98 2.71 -15.67
CA LEU A 268 17.11 4.15 -15.58
C LEU A 268 16.20 4.91 -16.58
N THR A 269 15.81 4.27 -17.70
CA THR A 269 14.90 4.89 -18.69
C THR A 269 13.49 5.11 -18.15
N LEU A 270 13.06 4.35 -17.13
CA LEU A 270 11.73 4.44 -16.53
C LEU A 270 11.60 5.61 -15.52
N VAL A 271 12.69 6.31 -15.22
CA VAL A 271 12.75 7.34 -14.17
C VAL A 271 12.13 8.67 -14.59
N ASN A 272 12.17 9.01 -15.88
CA ASN A 272 11.79 10.33 -16.37
C ASN A 272 10.34 10.69 -16.08
N TYR A 273 9.42 9.74 -16.26
CA TYR A 273 7.98 9.98 -16.06
C TYR A 273 7.60 10.21 -14.59
N PRO A 274 7.97 9.36 -13.61
CA PRO A 274 7.68 9.62 -12.21
C PRO A 274 8.41 10.86 -11.67
N LEU A 275 9.58 11.24 -12.21
CA LEU A 275 10.22 12.53 -11.91
C LEU A 275 9.36 13.71 -12.37
N HIS A 276 8.87 13.66 -13.61
CA HIS A 276 7.98 14.69 -14.14
C HIS A 276 6.72 14.83 -13.29
N LEU A 277 6.07 13.72 -12.92
CA LEU A 277 4.89 13.75 -12.05
C LEU A 277 5.19 14.35 -10.67
N LEU A 278 6.33 14.01 -10.05
CA LEU A 278 6.75 14.62 -8.78
C LEU A 278 6.81 16.16 -8.89
N SER A 279 7.44 16.69 -9.95
CA SER A 279 7.55 18.12 -10.18
C SER A 279 6.21 18.79 -10.49
N CYS A 280 5.39 18.18 -11.35
CA CYS A 280 4.04 18.68 -11.64
C CYS A 280 3.18 18.77 -10.38
N HIS A 281 3.21 17.73 -9.53
CA HIS A 281 2.44 17.69 -8.29
C HIS A 281 2.95 18.69 -7.25
N ALA A 282 4.27 18.88 -7.15
CA ALA A 282 4.87 19.90 -6.30
C ALA A 282 4.47 21.32 -6.75
N LYS A 283 4.56 21.60 -8.06
CA LYS A 283 4.10 22.85 -8.66
C LYS A 283 2.61 23.11 -8.40
N ALA A 284 1.77 22.09 -8.58
CA ALA A 284 0.34 22.19 -8.27
C ALA A 284 0.09 22.52 -6.79
N ALA A 285 0.87 21.94 -5.87
CA ALA A 285 0.77 22.24 -4.44
C ALA A 285 1.18 23.69 -4.12
N ILE A 286 2.28 24.18 -4.67
CA ILE A 286 2.74 25.58 -4.53
C ILE A 286 1.65 26.54 -5.01
N ASN A 287 1.07 26.28 -6.19
CA ASN A 287 0.01 27.10 -6.77
C ASN A 287 -1.28 27.12 -5.94
N GLN A 288 -1.51 26.13 -5.08
CA GLN A 288 -2.62 26.07 -4.14
C GLN A 288 -2.29 26.63 -2.75
N GLY A 289 -1.12 27.28 -2.60
CA GLY A 289 -0.70 27.92 -1.36
C GLY A 289 -0.02 26.97 -0.38
N LEU A 290 0.57 25.87 -0.86
CA LEU A 290 1.34 24.90 -0.05
C LEU A 290 2.83 24.92 -0.44
N PRO A 291 3.57 26.03 -0.21
CA PRO A 291 4.96 26.17 -0.65
C PRO A 291 5.93 25.17 0.01
N ASP A 292 5.63 24.73 1.24
CA ASP A 292 6.44 23.74 1.98
C ASP A 292 6.54 22.40 1.24
N ILE A 293 5.51 22.04 0.48
CA ILE A 293 5.51 20.85 -0.37
C ILE A 293 6.52 21.00 -1.51
N GLY A 294 6.64 22.21 -2.07
CA GLY A 294 7.65 22.56 -3.06
C GLY A 294 9.07 22.38 -2.51
N VAL A 295 9.35 22.92 -1.32
CA VAL A 295 10.65 22.76 -0.65
C VAL A 295 10.97 21.29 -0.43
N LYS A 296 10.01 20.52 0.09
CA LYS A 296 10.17 19.07 0.29
C LYS A 296 10.45 18.33 -1.02
N ALA A 297 9.78 18.70 -2.11
CA ALA A 297 9.98 18.10 -3.42
C ALA A 297 11.38 18.41 -3.97
N SER A 298 11.87 19.64 -3.86
CA SER A 298 13.24 19.99 -4.24
C SER A 298 14.29 19.18 -3.49
N LEU A 299 14.15 19.05 -2.16
CA LEU A 299 15.03 18.21 -1.35
C LEU A 299 14.95 16.74 -1.77
N THR A 300 13.76 16.24 -2.09
CA THR A 300 13.55 14.87 -2.56
C THR A 300 14.22 14.63 -3.91
N LEU A 301 14.16 15.59 -4.86
CA LEU A 301 14.85 15.50 -6.15
C LEU A 301 16.37 15.45 -5.99
N LEU A 302 16.93 16.23 -5.05
CA LEU A 302 18.36 16.18 -4.74
C LEU A 302 18.76 14.84 -4.13
N GLU A 303 17.96 14.30 -3.21
CA GLU A 303 18.23 13.00 -2.59
C GLU A 303 18.13 11.86 -3.62
N ILE A 304 17.16 11.93 -4.54
CA ILE A 304 17.08 11.02 -5.69
C ILE A 304 18.37 11.10 -6.52
N SER A 305 18.81 12.33 -6.84
CA SER A 305 20.02 12.56 -7.64
C SER A 305 21.23 11.91 -6.98
N ARG A 306 21.41 12.13 -5.67
CA ARG A 306 22.49 11.53 -4.88
C ARG A 306 22.41 10.00 -4.90
N THR A 307 21.23 9.45 -4.60
CA THR A 307 21.03 7.99 -4.51
C THR A 307 21.28 7.29 -5.85
N ILE A 308 20.88 7.89 -6.98
CA ILE A 308 21.16 7.36 -8.32
C ILE A 308 22.67 7.25 -8.55
N LEU A 309 23.46 8.25 -8.13
CA LEU A 309 24.91 8.28 -8.31
C LEU A 309 25.68 7.41 -7.31
N GLU A 310 25.08 7.08 -6.17
CA GLU A 310 25.73 6.27 -5.13
C GLU A 310 25.38 4.78 -5.24
N GLU A 311 24.13 4.44 -5.55
CA GLU A 311 23.63 3.06 -5.47
C GLU A 311 23.52 2.34 -6.82
N ILE A 312 23.55 3.06 -7.95
CA ILE A 312 23.33 2.48 -9.28
C ILE A 312 24.64 2.46 -10.05
N ASP A 313 24.97 1.33 -10.69
CA ASP A 313 26.10 1.28 -11.62
C ASP A 313 25.73 2.00 -12.92
N TYR A 314 26.26 3.21 -13.09
CA TYR A 314 25.99 4.09 -14.23
C TYR A 314 27.04 4.01 -15.33
N THR A 315 28.07 3.15 -15.22
CA THR A 315 29.24 3.16 -16.10
C THR A 315 28.89 3.05 -17.60
N SER A 316 27.79 2.34 -17.93
CA SER A 316 27.29 2.16 -19.29
C SER A 316 25.92 2.80 -19.55
N LEU A 317 25.31 3.43 -18.55
CA LEU A 317 23.96 3.98 -18.64
C LEU A 317 23.97 5.40 -19.22
N ASN A 318 22.82 5.85 -19.71
CA ASN A 318 22.63 7.23 -20.13
C ASN A 318 22.16 8.06 -18.93
N LEU A 319 23.05 8.88 -18.36
CA LEU A 319 22.71 9.75 -17.23
C LEU A 319 22.06 11.06 -17.69
N LYS A 320 22.17 11.42 -18.96
CA LYS A 320 21.71 12.70 -19.47
C LYS A 320 20.21 12.92 -19.22
N ASP A 321 19.36 11.98 -19.63
CA ASP A 321 17.92 12.19 -19.62
C ASP A 321 17.35 12.31 -18.18
N PRO A 322 17.68 11.41 -17.23
CA PRO A 322 17.24 11.55 -15.84
C PRO A 322 17.68 12.85 -15.19
N PHE A 323 18.93 13.28 -15.42
CA PHE A 323 19.46 14.52 -14.84
C PHE A 323 18.91 15.78 -15.50
N PHE A 324 18.54 15.71 -16.78
CA PHE A 324 17.79 16.78 -17.43
C PHE A 324 16.38 16.88 -16.84
N SER A 325 15.69 15.74 -16.62
CA SER A 325 14.39 15.72 -15.93
C SER A 325 14.49 16.25 -14.49
N LEU A 326 15.54 15.91 -13.74
CA LEU A 326 15.80 16.45 -12.40
C LEU A 326 16.01 17.97 -12.42
N THR A 327 16.83 18.47 -13.36
CA THR A 327 17.12 19.89 -13.50
C THR A 327 15.86 20.68 -13.87
N ASN A 328 15.12 20.21 -14.88
CA ASN A 328 13.86 20.84 -15.29
C ASN A 328 12.82 20.79 -14.17
N GLY A 329 12.77 19.68 -13.42
CA GLY A 329 11.89 19.52 -12.28
C GLY A 329 12.17 20.51 -11.13
N LEU A 330 13.45 20.77 -10.85
CA LEU A 330 13.85 21.82 -9.91
C LEU A 330 13.50 23.21 -10.45
N GLU A 331 13.74 23.45 -11.73
CA GLU A 331 13.44 24.72 -12.42
C GLU A 331 11.94 25.06 -12.34
N GLU A 332 11.06 24.09 -12.60
CA GLU A 332 9.61 24.29 -12.50
C GLU A 332 9.17 24.66 -11.07
N ILE A 333 9.77 24.02 -10.06
CA ILE A 333 9.48 24.29 -8.65
C ILE A 333 9.97 25.70 -8.29
N THR A 334 11.22 26.05 -8.61
CA THR A 334 11.80 27.35 -8.25
C THR A 334 11.13 28.51 -8.96
N GLN A 335 10.74 28.35 -10.23
CA GLN A 335 9.93 29.33 -10.95
C GLN A 335 8.57 29.52 -10.27
N SER A 336 7.90 28.42 -9.89
CA SER A 336 6.58 28.50 -9.24
C SER A 336 6.67 29.14 -7.85
N THR A 337 7.72 28.85 -7.08
CA THR A 337 7.99 29.51 -5.80
C THR A 337 8.22 31.01 -5.97
N PHE A 338 9.03 31.43 -6.95
CA PHE A 338 9.29 32.85 -7.23
C PHE A 338 8.03 33.59 -7.68
N LEU A 339 7.16 32.95 -8.46
CA LEU A 339 5.89 33.55 -8.89
C LEU A 339 4.92 33.80 -7.72
N GLN A 340 4.94 32.94 -6.70
CA GLN A 340 4.15 33.12 -5.47
C GLN A 340 4.75 34.21 -4.58
N ASP A 341 6.09 34.24 -4.43
CA ASP A 341 6.79 35.21 -3.62
C ASP A 341 8.00 35.80 -4.36
N LYS A 342 7.78 36.98 -4.96
CA LYS A 342 8.83 37.73 -5.67
C LYS A 342 9.86 38.39 -4.75
N SER A 343 9.62 38.39 -3.44
CA SER A 343 10.56 38.94 -2.45
C SER A 343 11.62 37.93 -2.02
N ILE A 344 11.47 36.67 -2.42
CA ILE A 344 12.40 35.61 -2.05
C ILE A 344 13.81 35.91 -2.56
N ASN A 345 14.81 35.63 -1.72
CA ASN A 345 16.20 35.76 -2.10
C ASN A 345 16.54 34.73 -3.19
N LEU A 346 16.89 35.21 -4.39
CA LEU A 346 17.21 34.36 -5.54
C LEU A 346 18.37 33.38 -5.25
N LYS A 347 19.29 33.71 -4.33
CA LYS A 347 20.33 32.77 -3.90
C LYS A 347 19.77 31.49 -3.28
N ILE A 348 18.63 31.59 -2.57
CA ILE A 348 17.93 30.43 -2.01
C ILE A 348 17.38 29.55 -3.13
N LEU A 349 16.85 30.16 -4.20
CA LEU A 349 16.34 29.43 -5.37
C LEU A 349 17.46 28.79 -6.19
N MET A 350 18.65 29.39 -6.20
CA MET A 350 19.82 28.85 -6.90
C MET A 350 20.49 27.69 -6.17
N GLN A 351 20.35 27.60 -4.83
CA GLN A 351 21.06 26.61 -4.00
C GLN A 351 20.85 25.15 -4.46
N PRO A 352 19.63 24.67 -4.78
CA PRO A 352 19.44 23.29 -5.24
C PRO A 352 20.24 22.96 -6.51
N PHE A 353 20.39 23.91 -7.43
CA PHE A 353 21.18 23.72 -8.65
C PHE A 353 22.68 23.67 -8.35
N GLN A 354 23.15 24.47 -7.40
CA GLN A 354 24.54 24.41 -6.93
C GLN A 354 24.84 23.07 -6.26
N ASP A 355 23.92 22.59 -5.42
CA ASP A 355 24.03 21.28 -4.76
C ASP A 355 24.04 20.14 -5.80
N LEU A 356 23.16 20.19 -6.80
CA LEU A 356 23.11 19.24 -7.90
C LEU A 356 24.41 19.25 -8.73
N LYS A 357 24.92 20.43 -9.07
CA LYS A 357 26.21 20.60 -9.75
C LYS A 357 27.36 20.01 -8.92
N GLY A 358 27.32 20.21 -7.60
CA GLY A 358 28.32 19.71 -6.66
C GLY A 358 28.49 18.19 -6.70
N LEU A 359 27.43 17.43 -7.01
CA LEU A 359 27.49 15.97 -7.13
C LEU A 359 28.43 15.50 -8.25
N PHE A 360 28.63 16.30 -9.29
CA PHE A 360 29.47 15.97 -10.44
C PHE A 360 30.96 16.30 -10.27
N ASN A 361 31.35 16.89 -9.13
CA ASN A 361 32.75 17.17 -8.81
C ASN A 361 33.56 15.90 -8.45
N ASN A 362 32.89 14.76 -8.27
CA ASN A 362 33.55 13.49 -7.98
C ASN A 362 34.39 13.02 -9.19
N PRO A 363 35.66 12.63 -9.01
CA PRO A 363 36.54 12.24 -10.11
C PRO A 363 35.98 11.12 -11.01
N LYS A 364 35.20 10.18 -10.45
CA LYS A 364 34.56 9.11 -11.24
C LYS A 364 33.46 9.64 -12.16
N LEU A 365 32.71 10.63 -11.70
CA LEU A 365 31.60 11.24 -12.44
C LEU A 365 32.10 12.27 -13.44
N ALA A 366 33.16 13.00 -13.12
CA ALA A 366 33.81 13.94 -14.03
C ALA A 366 34.26 13.27 -15.35
N ALA A 367 34.63 11.98 -15.31
CA ALA A 367 35.03 11.21 -16.47
C ALA A 367 33.86 10.61 -17.29
N HIS A 368 32.62 10.69 -16.79
CA HIS A 368 31.45 10.13 -17.47
C HIS A 368 31.08 10.97 -18.71
N ARG A 369 30.70 10.29 -19.80
CA ARG A 369 30.44 10.91 -21.12
C ARG A 369 29.38 12.03 -21.09
N ASP A 370 28.38 11.89 -20.22
CA ASP A 370 27.22 12.79 -20.17
C ASP A 370 27.44 14.00 -19.25
N THR A 371 28.49 13.98 -18.43
CA THR A 371 28.71 14.97 -17.36
C THR A 371 28.85 16.40 -17.88
N SER A 372 29.60 16.59 -18.97
CA SER A 372 29.76 17.91 -19.59
C SER A 372 28.42 18.52 -20.02
N LEU A 373 27.52 17.70 -20.59
CA LEU A 373 26.19 18.14 -21.03
C LEU A 373 25.28 18.46 -19.84
N ILE A 374 25.33 17.66 -18.78
CA ILE A 374 24.54 17.86 -17.56
C ILE A 374 24.98 19.15 -16.86
N ILE A 375 26.28 19.35 -16.64
CA ILE A 375 26.81 20.57 -16.02
C ILE A 375 26.43 21.80 -16.85
N LYS A 376 26.55 21.74 -18.18
CA LYS A 376 26.15 22.84 -19.06
C LYS A 376 24.66 23.19 -18.93
N ASN A 377 23.78 22.20 -18.76
CA ASN A 377 22.35 22.45 -18.54
C ASN A 377 22.09 23.11 -17.18
N ILE A 378 22.80 22.68 -16.13
CA ILE A 378 22.67 23.30 -14.79
C ILE A 378 23.18 24.74 -14.82
N ASP A 379 24.31 24.98 -15.49
CA ASP A 379 24.91 26.32 -15.62
C ASP A 379 24.03 27.27 -16.44
N ARG A 380 23.30 26.77 -17.43
CA ARG A 380 22.27 27.55 -18.13
C ARG A 380 21.24 28.10 -17.13
N VAL A 381 20.66 27.24 -16.29
CA VAL A 381 19.62 27.64 -15.33
C VAL A 381 20.16 28.60 -14.28
N LEU A 382 21.36 28.34 -13.75
CA LEU A 382 22.03 29.26 -12.83
C LEU A 382 22.23 30.65 -13.44
N GLY A 383 22.71 30.72 -14.69
CA GLY A 383 22.89 31.98 -15.41
C GLY A 383 21.60 32.75 -15.65
N GLU A 384 20.47 32.05 -15.88
CA GLU A 384 19.15 32.68 -15.99
C GLU A 384 18.72 33.36 -14.69
N TYR A 385 18.98 32.74 -13.54
CA TYR A 385 18.68 33.34 -12.22
C TYR A 385 19.63 34.49 -11.86
N GLU A 386 20.92 34.42 -12.23
CA GLU A 386 21.86 35.54 -12.06
C GLU A 386 21.46 36.76 -12.90
N ALA A 387 21.02 36.52 -14.14
CA ALA A 387 20.48 37.57 -15.00
C ALA A 387 19.20 38.18 -14.39
N LEU A 388 18.30 37.35 -13.83
CA LEU A 388 17.11 37.82 -13.13
C LEU A 388 17.46 38.69 -11.90
N GLU A 389 18.48 38.30 -11.12
CA GLU A 389 18.95 39.08 -9.97
C GLU A 389 19.47 40.46 -10.40
N LEU A 390 20.23 40.50 -11.50
CA LEU A 390 20.71 41.76 -12.07
C LEU A 390 19.54 42.65 -12.50
N VAL A 391 18.55 42.08 -13.20
CA VAL A 391 17.36 42.82 -13.64
C VAL A 391 16.60 43.38 -12.44
N MET A 392 16.32 42.57 -11.41
CA MET A 392 15.60 43.01 -10.22
C MET A 392 16.30 44.15 -9.47
N LYS A 393 17.65 44.16 -9.44
CA LYS A 393 18.43 45.26 -8.86
C LYS A 393 18.40 46.54 -9.68
N THR A 394 18.12 46.45 -10.98
CA THR A 394 18.06 47.60 -11.91
C THR A 394 16.66 48.20 -12.07
N ILE A 395 15.62 47.57 -11.54
CA ILE A 395 14.26 48.12 -11.56
C ILE A 395 14.20 49.28 -10.55
N PRO A 396 13.88 50.52 -10.99
CA PRO A 396 13.73 51.65 -10.07
C PRO A 396 12.57 51.38 -9.09
N PRO A 397 12.67 51.84 -7.83
CA PRO A 397 11.57 51.72 -6.88
C PRO A 397 10.32 52.35 -7.48
N LEU A 398 9.17 51.67 -7.35
CA LEU A 398 7.89 52.18 -7.81
C LEU A 398 7.68 53.58 -7.19
N PRO A 399 7.34 54.61 -7.99
CA PRO A 399 7.08 55.93 -7.45
C PRO A 399 5.94 55.85 -6.42
N ASP A 400 6.15 56.46 -5.26
CA ASP A 400 5.15 56.55 -4.20
C ASP A 400 3.84 57.07 -4.81
N LEU A 401 2.83 56.19 -4.91
CA LEU A 401 1.49 56.61 -5.24
C LEU A 401 1.02 57.50 -4.08
N PRO A 402 0.67 58.78 -4.32
CA PRO A 402 0.24 59.66 -3.25
C PRO A 402 -0.98 59.05 -2.57
N GLU A 403 -0.91 58.89 -1.25
CA GLU A 403 -2.01 58.41 -0.41
C GLU A 403 -3.28 59.17 -0.80
N GLU A 404 -4.23 58.44 -1.39
CA GLU A 404 -5.56 58.95 -1.66
C GLU A 404 -6.18 59.24 -0.29
N LYS A 405 -6.13 60.52 0.11
CA LYS A 405 -6.75 61.01 1.35
C LYS A 405 -8.21 60.56 1.34
N SER A 406 -8.51 59.52 2.12
CA SER A 406 -9.88 59.13 2.41
C SER A 406 -10.56 60.30 3.10
N LYS A 407 -11.35 61.06 2.34
CA LYS A 407 -12.29 62.02 2.92
C LYS A 407 -13.35 61.20 3.65
N ILE A 408 -13.28 61.25 4.98
CA ILE A 408 -14.41 60.96 5.88
C ILE A 408 -15.48 62.03 5.65
#